data_AF-A0A8H6L5X5-F1
#
_entry.id   AF-A0A8H6L5X5-F1
#
_cell.length_a   1.000
_cell.length_b   1.000
_cell.length_c   1.000
_cell.angle_alpha   90.00
_cell.angle_beta   90.00
_cell.angle_gamma   90.00
#
_symmetry.space_group_name_H-M   'P 1'
#
loop_
_entity.id
_entity.type
_entity.pdbx_description
1 polymer ?
#
loop_
_entity_poly.entity_id
_entity_poly.type
_entity_poly.pdbx_seq_one_letter_code
_entity_poly.pdbx_strand_id
1 'polypeptide(L)'
;MPMLPTVIVDAHVAAVAPGAVLTSAYLPSRLDIAYSMVQNGRMVEFPGESKELFPVEMVALMETFPPVIIVHESEDSVTPVAGSVRFVEALKKKFPGSGIRLDVRPEDHGFDGDATMVEKWLKEDVDFITGYWLN
;
A
#
# COMPACT_ATOMS: atom_id res chain seq x y z
N MET A 1 16.46 3.36 -4.55
CA MET A 1 16.39 4.83 -4.67
C MET A 1 17.26 5.50 -3.60
N PRO A 2 17.97 6.62 -3.86
CA PRO A 2 18.67 7.36 -2.80
C PRO A 2 17.68 8.01 -1.82
N MET A 3 18.15 8.28 -0.58
CA MET A 3 17.37 8.98 0.43
C MET A 3 17.21 10.47 0.05
N LEU A 4 15.98 10.97 0.04
CA LEU A 4 15.65 12.36 -0.24
C LEU A 4 15.71 13.22 1.04
N PRO A 5 16.19 14.47 0.96
CA PRO A 5 16.37 15.34 2.13
C PRO A 5 15.03 15.90 2.63
N THR A 6 14.95 16.16 3.94
CA THR A 6 13.74 16.72 4.60
C THR A 6 13.38 18.14 4.12
N VAL A 7 14.36 18.89 3.60
CA VAL A 7 14.15 20.26 3.07
C VAL A 7 13.08 20.33 1.98
N ILE A 8 12.85 19.22 1.25
CA ILE A 8 11.78 19.12 0.25
C ILE A 8 10.41 19.28 0.91
N VAL A 9 10.20 18.60 2.04
CA VAL A 9 8.95 18.67 2.82
C VAL A 9 8.83 20.04 3.49
N ASP A 10 9.90 20.50 4.13
CA ASP A 10 9.89 21.78 4.86
C ASP A 10 9.59 22.97 3.93
N ALA A 11 10.22 23.00 2.76
CA ALA A 11 9.99 24.03 1.75
C ALA A 11 8.56 23.97 1.20
N HIS A 12 8.01 22.76 1.01
CA HIS A 12 6.62 22.60 0.58
C HIS A 12 5.65 23.19 1.61
N VAL A 13 5.78 22.78 2.88
CA VAL A 13 4.92 23.25 3.98
C VAL A 13 5.00 24.78 4.12
N ALA A 14 6.18 25.37 4.03
CA ALA A 14 6.36 26.83 4.11
C ALA A 14 5.72 27.59 2.94
N ALA A 15 5.59 26.96 1.77
CA ALA A 15 5.03 27.57 0.56
C ALA A 15 3.51 27.40 0.44
N VAL A 16 2.88 26.53 1.22
CA VAL A 16 1.43 26.31 1.19
C VAL A 16 0.72 27.55 1.73
N ALA A 17 -0.10 28.19 0.89
CA ALA A 17 -0.92 29.32 1.33
C ALA A 17 -2.01 28.86 2.32
N PRO A 18 -2.27 29.60 3.41
CA PRO A 18 -3.34 29.28 4.34
C PRO A 18 -4.69 29.13 3.63
N GLY A 19 -5.37 27.99 3.85
CA GLY A 19 -6.64 27.67 3.23
C GLY A 19 -6.56 27.16 1.78
N ALA A 20 -5.36 27.01 1.21
CA ALA A 20 -5.21 26.35 -0.07
C ALA A 20 -5.59 24.87 0.04
N VAL A 21 -6.51 24.43 -0.83
CA VAL A 21 -6.92 23.03 -0.93
C VAL A 21 -6.51 22.50 -2.30
N LEU A 22 -5.76 21.40 -2.30
CA LEU A 22 -5.39 20.66 -3.50
C LEU A 22 -6.13 19.32 -3.49
N THR A 23 -7.04 19.13 -4.44
CA THR A 23 -7.83 17.89 -4.56
C THR A 23 -7.30 16.95 -5.65
N SER A 24 -6.34 17.39 -6.47
CA SER A 24 -5.70 16.57 -7.50
C SER A 24 -4.28 17.04 -7.82
N ALA A 25 -3.44 16.12 -8.26
CA ALA A 25 -2.10 16.40 -8.75
C ALA A 25 -1.71 15.34 -9.79
N TYR A 26 -0.84 15.70 -10.72
CA TYR A 26 -0.18 14.71 -11.59
C TYR A 26 0.76 13.87 -10.71
N LEU A 27 0.61 12.55 -10.70
CA LEU A 27 1.29 11.66 -9.75
C LEU A 27 2.81 11.94 -9.63
N PRO A 28 3.59 12.04 -10.72
CA PRO A 28 5.01 12.38 -10.65
C PRO A 28 5.34 13.73 -9.99
N SER A 29 4.44 14.72 -10.01
CA SER A 29 4.73 16.08 -9.52
C SER A 29 4.86 16.21 -7.99
N ARG A 30 4.59 15.13 -7.26
CA ARG A 30 4.57 15.11 -5.78
C ARG A 30 5.30 13.90 -5.17
N LEU A 31 5.88 13.02 -6.00
CA LEU A 31 6.58 11.83 -5.51
C LEU A 31 7.75 12.19 -4.59
N ASP A 32 8.51 13.24 -4.89
CA ASP A 32 9.65 13.66 -4.04
C ASP A 32 9.22 14.04 -2.62
N ILE A 33 8.05 14.67 -2.47
CA ILE A 33 7.49 15.02 -1.16
C ILE A 33 7.10 13.74 -0.42
N ALA A 34 6.37 12.84 -1.09
CA ALA A 34 5.95 11.56 -0.50
C ALA A 34 7.14 10.70 -0.08
N TYR A 35 8.14 10.53 -0.95
CA TYR A 35 9.35 9.76 -0.66
C TYR A 35 10.17 10.40 0.44
N SER A 36 10.37 11.72 0.43
CA SER A 36 11.05 12.42 1.52
C SER A 36 10.31 12.22 2.86
N MET A 37 8.97 12.27 2.88
CA MET A 37 8.17 11.99 4.08
C MET A 37 8.34 10.55 4.58
N VAL A 38 8.18 9.55 3.71
CA VAL A 38 8.27 8.13 4.07
C VAL A 38 9.68 7.77 4.55
N GLN A 39 10.71 8.12 3.78
CA GLN A 39 12.09 7.74 4.07
C GLN A 39 12.62 8.38 5.36
N ASN A 40 12.10 9.54 5.74
CA ASN A 40 12.48 10.25 6.98
C ASN A 40 11.49 10.04 8.13
N GLY A 41 10.53 9.11 8.02
CA GLY A 41 9.60 8.76 9.10
C GLY A 41 8.60 9.87 9.48
N ARG A 42 8.30 10.80 8.56
CA ARG A 42 7.40 11.95 8.78
C ARG A 42 5.96 11.71 8.36
N MET A 43 5.61 10.48 7.96
CA MET A 43 4.27 10.18 7.44
C MET A 43 3.14 10.47 8.42
N VAL A 44 3.36 10.38 9.73
CA VAL A 44 2.34 10.63 10.76
C VAL A 44 2.24 12.10 11.19
N GLU A 45 3.18 12.96 10.77
CA GLU A 45 3.20 14.37 11.18
C GLU A 45 1.98 15.14 10.71
N PHE A 46 1.46 14.79 9.53
CA PHE A 46 0.36 15.51 8.87
C PHE A 46 -1.01 14.84 9.03
N PRO A 47 -1.18 13.52 8.75
CA PRO A 47 -2.45 12.85 8.99
C PRO A 47 -2.69 12.52 10.47
N GLY A 48 -1.66 12.64 11.33
CA GLY A 48 -1.72 12.31 12.75
C GLY A 48 -1.42 10.84 13.04
N GLU A 49 -1.76 10.40 14.25
CA GLU A 49 -1.48 9.06 14.79
C GLU A 49 -2.76 8.24 14.99
N SER A 50 -3.82 8.56 14.26
CA SER A 50 -5.08 7.84 14.35
C SER A 50 -4.88 6.36 14.00
N LYS A 51 -5.45 5.45 14.79
CA LYS A 51 -5.31 3.98 14.57
C LYS A 51 -5.84 3.54 13.21
N GLU A 52 -6.79 4.29 12.68
CA GLU A 52 -7.38 4.13 11.36
C GLU A 52 -6.35 4.24 10.23
N LEU A 53 -5.19 4.87 10.48
CA LEU A 53 -4.07 4.97 9.54
C LEU A 53 -3.19 3.71 9.52
N PHE A 54 -3.42 2.75 10.42
CA PHE A 54 -2.61 1.54 10.59
C PHE A 54 -3.46 0.28 10.37
N PRO A 55 -3.57 -0.21 9.12
CA PRO A 55 -4.50 -1.30 8.77
C PRO A 55 -4.34 -2.57 9.60
N VAL A 56 -3.11 -2.91 10.02
CA VAL A 56 -2.84 -4.08 10.87
C VAL A 56 -3.53 -3.95 12.24
N GLU A 57 -3.56 -2.76 12.83
CA GLU A 57 -4.24 -2.52 14.11
C GLU A 57 -5.76 -2.64 13.94
N MET A 58 -6.27 -2.16 12.81
CA MET A 58 -7.69 -2.19 12.50
C MET A 58 -8.24 -3.61 12.33
N VAL A 59 -7.40 -4.60 11.95
CA VAL A 59 -7.82 -6.00 11.85
C VAL A 59 -8.48 -6.47 13.14
N ALA A 60 -7.96 -6.10 14.31
CA ALA A 60 -8.51 -6.52 15.60
C ALA A 60 -9.95 -6.02 15.85
N LEU A 61 -10.38 -4.95 15.16
CA LEU A 61 -11.69 -4.33 15.30
C LEU A 61 -12.71 -4.78 14.22
N MET A 62 -12.26 -5.39 13.13
CA MET A 62 -13.14 -5.81 12.03
C MET A 62 -14.07 -6.97 12.41
N GLU A 63 -15.35 -6.92 12.05
CA GLU A 63 -16.27 -8.05 12.26
C GLU A 63 -16.25 -9.04 11.09
N THR A 64 -16.02 -8.53 9.89
CA THR A 64 -15.98 -9.30 8.64
C THR A 64 -14.88 -8.75 7.74
N PHE A 65 -14.37 -9.59 6.84
CA PHE A 65 -13.43 -9.16 5.82
C PHE A 65 -13.70 -9.92 4.51
N PRO A 66 -13.77 -9.24 3.36
CA PRO A 66 -14.06 -9.90 2.10
C PRO A 66 -12.87 -10.76 1.65
N PRO A 67 -13.11 -11.80 0.84
CA PRO A 67 -12.05 -12.48 0.09
C PRO A 67 -11.23 -11.44 -0.70
N VAL A 68 -9.90 -11.54 -0.64
CA VAL A 68 -8.99 -10.58 -1.26
C VAL A 68 -7.71 -11.27 -1.74
N ILE A 69 -7.12 -10.71 -2.78
CA ILE A 69 -5.73 -10.96 -3.15
C ILE A 69 -4.95 -9.69 -2.94
N ILE A 70 -3.82 -9.81 -2.27
CA ILE A 70 -2.82 -8.76 -2.16
C ILE A 70 -1.63 -9.23 -3.00
N VAL A 71 -1.32 -8.49 -4.06
CA VAL A 71 -0.10 -8.66 -4.85
C VAL A 71 0.89 -7.61 -4.35
N HIS A 72 2.13 -8.01 -4.07
CA HIS A 72 3.17 -7.08 -3.62
C HIS A 72 4.54 -7.69 -3.93
N GLU A 73 5.52 -6.85 -4.25
CA GLU A 73 6.84 -7.30 -4.63
C GLU A 73 7.79 -7.32 -3.43
N SER A 74 8.64 -8.36 -3.34
CA SER A 74 9.61 -8.50 -2.26
C SER A 74 10.78 -7.54 -2.37
N GLU A 75 11.06 -7.02 -3.57
CA GLU A 75 12.12 -6.06 -3.84
C GLU A 75 11.59 -4.63 -4.05
N ASP A 76 10.33 -4.37 -3.68
CA ASP A 76 9.71 -3.05 -3.78
C ASP A 76 10.54 -1.99 -3.02
N SER A 77 11.12 -1.09 -3.81
CA SER A 77 12.02 -0.03 -3.35
C SER A 77 11.30 1.19 -2.76
N VAL A 78 9.98 1.23 -2.81
CA VAL A 78 9.11 2.31 -2.35
C VAL A 78 8.32 1.90 -1.11
N THR A 79 7.70 0.72 -1.11
CA THR A 79 6.88 0.19 -0.02
C THR A 79 7.38 -1.17 0.47
N PRO A 80 7.77 -1.33 1.74
CA PRO A 80 8.25 -2.62 2.24
C PRO A 80 7.15 -3.70 2.30
N VAL A 81 7.38 -4.84 1.63
CA VAL A 81 6.48 -6.02 1.63
C VAL A 81 6.09 -6.54 3.02
N ALA A 82 6.95 -6.30 4.02
CA ALA A 82 6.73 -6.73 5.40
C ALA A 82 5.40 -6.23 5.99
N GLY A 83 4.90 -5.07 5.54
CA GLY A 83 3.58 -4.56 5.92
C GLY A 83 2.45 -5.48 5.43
N SER A 84 2.46 -5.88 4.16
CA SER A 84 1.47 -6.79 3.58
C SER A 84 1.52 -8.18 4.20
N VAL A 85 2.72 -8.70 4.48
CA VAL A 85 2.90 -9.98 5.19
C VAL A 85 2.20 -9.94 6.56
N ARG A 86 2.51 -8.93 7.39
CA ARG A 86 1.90 -8.77 8.72
C ARG A 86 0.38 -8.60 8.64
N PHE A 87 -0.09 -7.84 7.66
CA PHE A 87 -1.52 -7.62 7.46
C PHE A 87 -2.26 -8.92 7.12
N VAL A 88 -1.72 -9.71 6.19
CA VAL A 88 -2.31 -11.00 5.78
C VAL A 88 -2.25 -12.03 6.90
N GLU A 89 -1.15 -12.09 7.66
CA GLU A 89 -1.05 -12.93 8.85
C GLU A 89 -2.12 -12.59 9.88
N ALA A 90 -2.31 -11.30 10.17
CA ALA A 90 -3.34 -10.82 11.10
C ALA A 90 -4.75 -11.18 10.60
N LEU A 91 -5.04 -10.97 9.32
CA LEU A 91 -6.33 -11.30 8.73
C LEU A 91 -6.60 -12.81 8.74
N LYS A 92 -5.64 -13.65 8.32
CA LYS A 92 -5.80 -15.12 8.33
C LYS A 92 -5.98 -15.69 9.72
N LYS A 93 -5.33 -15.08 10.73
CA LYS A 93 -5.53 -15.44 12.14
C LYS A 93 -6.95 -15.10 12.61
N LYS A 94 -7.48 -13.95 12.22
CA LYS A 94 -8.80 -13.49 12.66
C LYS A 94 -9.96 -14.13 11.90
N PHE A 95 -9.78 -14.33 10.59
CA PHE A 95 -10.79 -14.84 9.67
C PHE A 95 -10.30 -16.17 9.05
N PRO A 96 -10.17 -17.25 9.84
CA PRO A 96 -9.69 -18.52 9.33
C PRO A 96 -10.64 -19.06 8.24
N GLY A 97 -10.07 -19.56 7.14
CA GLY A 97 -10.83 -20.10 6.01
C GLY A 97 -11.43 -19.05 5.07
N SER A 98 -11.21 -17.76 5.32
CA SER A 98 -11.56 -16.71 4.35
C SER A 98 -10.61 -16.73 3.15
N GLY A 99 -11.10 -16.30 1.99
CA GLY A 99 -10.34 -16.26 0.74
C GLY A 99 -9.30 -15.16 0.69
N ILE A 100 -8.33 -15.20 1.61
CA ILE A 100 -7.22 -14.23 1.69
C ILE A 100 -5.96 -14.87 1.10
N ARG A 101 -5.44 -14.25 0.04
CA ARG A 101 -4.16 -14.61 -0.58
C ARG A 101 -3.19 -13.43 -0.56
N LEU A 102 -1.92 -13.76 -0.37
CA LEU A 102 -0.79 -12.86 -0.60
C LEU A 102 0.06 -13.50 -1.69
N ASP A 103 0.23 -12.82 -2.81
CA ASP A 103 1.14 -13.21 -3.88
C ASP A 103 2.36 -12.29 -3.82
N VAL A 104 3.52 -12.86 -3.44
CA VAL A 104 4.78 -12.12 -3.33
C VAL A 104 5.68 -12.44 -4.51
N ARG A 105 6.17 -11.39 -5.15
CA ARG A 105 6.83 -11.41 -6.46
C ARG A 105 8.23 -10.81 -6.36
N PRO A 106 9.32 -11.40 -6.91
CA PRO A 106 10.69 -10.91 -6.75
C PRO A 106 11.05 -9.62 -7.53
N GLU A 107 10.09 -8.83 -7.96
CA GLU A 107 10.26 -7.64 -8.79
C GLU A 107 10.30 -6.33 -7.95
N ASP A 108 10.37 -5.16 -8.61
CA ASP A 108 10.32 -3.83 -7.96
C ASP A 108 8.92 -3.21 -8.13
N HIS A 109 8.68 -2.09 -7.44
CA HIS A 109 7.41 -1.38 -7.39
C HIS A 109 6.78 -1.16 -8.78
N GLY A 110 5.53 -1.59 -8.95
CA GLY A 110 4.77 -1.42 -10.19
C GLY A 110 5.13 -2.39 -11.31
N PHE A 111 5.73 -3.56 -10.99
CA PHE A 111 6.06 -4.60 -11.97
C PHE A 111 4.85 -5.06 -12.80
N ASP A 112 3.65 -4.94 -12.25
CA ASP A 112 2.38 -5.40 -12.81
C ASP A 112 1.74 -4.39 -13.77
N GLY A 113 2.33 -3.20 -13.95
CA GLY A 113 1.73 -2.11 -14.75
C GLY A 113 1.41 -2.48 -16.20
N ASP A 114 2.19 -3.39 -16.79
CA ASP A 114 1.97 -3.92 -18.15
C ASP A 114 1.45 -5.37 -18.14
N ALA A 115 1.17 -5.94 -16.97
CA ALA A 115 0.75 -7.33 -16.85
C ALA A 115 -0.66 -7.55 -17.44
N THR A 116 -0.84 -8.70 -18.06
CA THR A 116 -2.11 -9.13 -18.67
C THR A 116 -2.54 -10.52 -18.17
N MET A 117 -3.64 -11.03 -18.70
CA MET A 117 -4.09 -12.40 -18.41
C MET A 117 -3.24 -13.48 -19.09
N VAL A 118 -2.26 -13.11 -19.91
CA VAL A 118 -1.28 -14.05 -20.50
C VAL A 118 -0.33 -14.57 -19.41
N GLU A 119 -0.08 -13.75 -18.41
CA GLU A 119 0.78 -14.01 -17.28
C GLU A 119 0.10 -15.02 -16.36
N LYS A 120 0.75 -16.17 -16.22
CA LYS A 120 0.22 -17.29 -15.45
C LYS A 120 -0.13 -16.90 -14.01
N TRP A 121 0.71 -16.09 -13.36
CA TRP A 121 0.50 -15.66 -11.97
C TRP A 121 -0.80 -14.85 -11.83
N LEU A 122 -1.03 -13.88 -12.73
CA LEU A 122 -2.23 -13.04 -12.69
C LEU A 122 -3.48 -13.87 -12.96
N LYS A 123 -3.40 -14.80 -13.92
CA LYS A 123 -4.50 -15.73 -14.18
C LYS A 123 -4.84 -16.58 -12.94
N GLU A 124 -3.83 -17.14 -12.27
CA GLU A 124 -4.04 -17.95 -11.06
C GLU A 124 -4.64 -17.16 -9.90
N ASP A 125 -4.27 -15.89 -9.78
CA ASP A 125 -4.88 -14.97 -8.83
C ASP A 125 -6.34 -14.70 -9.18
N VAL A 126 -6.63 -14.27 -10.41
CA VAL A 126 -8.01 -14.02 -10.84
C VAL A 126 -8.89 -15.27 -10.71
N ASP A 127 -8.39 -16.45 -11.08
CA ASP A 127 -9.12 -17.72 -10.92
C ASP A 127 -9.39 -18.03 -9.42
N PHE A 128 -8.45 -17.74 -8.53
CA PHE A 128 -8.65 -17.90 -7.07
C PHE A 128 -9.77 -17.01 -6.55
N ILE A 129 -9.75 -15.70 -6.85
CA ILE A 129 -10.70 -14.76 -6.26
C ILE A 129 -12.10 -14.89 -6.86
N THR A 130 -12.21 -15.24 -8.14
CA THR A 130 -13.50 -15.50 -8.79
C THR A 130 -14.22 -16.69 -8.16
N GLY A 131 -13.49 -17.69 -7.66
CA GLY A 131 -14.05 -18.80 -6.87
C GLY A 131 -14.74 -18.39 -5.56
N TYR A 132 -14.52 -17.16 -5.08
CA TYR A 132 -15.22 -16.63 -3.92
C TYR A 132 -16.29 -15.59 -4.28
N TRP A 133 -16.04 -14.77 -5.30
CA TRP A 133 -16.91 -13.63 -5.63
C TRP A 133 -18.03 -13.93 -6.62
N LEU A 134 -17.86 -14.96 -7.47
CA LEU A 134 -18.81 -15.29 -8.54
C LEU A 134 -19.61 -16.57 -8.30
N ASN A 135 -19.41 -17.20 -7.13
CA ASN A 135 -20.16 -18.38 -6.68
C ASN A 135 -21.22 -17.98 -5.65
#